data_AF-A0AA43XIS9-F1
#
_entry.id   AF-A0AA43XIS9-F1
#
_cell.length_a   1.000
_cell.length_b   1.000
_cell.length_c   1.000
_cell.angle_alpha   90.00
_cell.angle_beta   90.00
_cell.angle_gamma   90.00
#
_symmetry.space_group_name_H-M   'P 1'
#
loop_
_entity.id
_entity.type
_entity.pdbx_description
1 polymer ?
#
loop_
_entity_poly.entity_id
_entity_poly.type
_entity_poly.pdbx_seq_one_letter_code
_entity_poly.pdbx_strand_id
1 'polypeptide(L)'
;MKLLIAIINDPDYVTDILDEFYQRGIRGATVMDTTGMAHIMAHQVPFFSRFAEFGEAPGKNKTIFAVVKTDEERNTVVEAIETIIGDLGESDTGIAITLPIDYCKGLGKIKGDE
;
A
#
# COMPACT_ATOMS: atom_id res chain seq x y z
N MET A 1 -16.25 8.60 -1.56
CA MET A 1 -14.79 8.73 -1.76
C MET A 1 -14.05 8.41 -0.47
N LYS A 2 -12.95 7.67 -0.58
CA LYS A 2 -12.10 7.25 0.54
C LYS A 2 -10.64 7.38 0.13
N LEU A 3 -9.76 7.60 1.10
CA LEU A 3 -8.32 7.47 0.94
C LEU A 3 -7.97 6.03 1.28
N LEU A 4 -7.54 5.26 0.30
CA LEU A 4 -6.95 3.95 0.50
C LEU A 4 -5.47 4.12 0.85
N ILE A 5 -5.05 3.42 1.89
CA ILE A 5 -3.67 3.36 2.37
C ILE A 5 -3.29 1.88 2.38
N ALA A 6 -2.38 1.48 1.51
CA ALA A 6 -1.83 0.13 1.46
C ALA A 6 -0.38 0.14 1.92
N ILE A 7 -0.06 -0.65 2.96
CA ILE A 7 1.29 -0.85 3.46
C ILE A 7 1.80 -2.15 2.86
N ILE A 8 2.78 -2.04 1.97
CA ILE A 8 3.43 -3.17 1.30
C ILE A 8 4.75 -3.45 2.03
N ASN A 9 4.91 -4.68 2.52
CA ASN A 9 6.10 -5.05 3.31
C ASN A 9 7.34 -5.21 2.43
N ASP A 10 7.18 -5.82 1.26
CA ASP A 10 8.27 -6.03 0.31
C ASP A 10 8.21 -4.95 -0.81
N PRO A 11 9.17 -4.01 -0.84
CA PRO A 11 9.17 -2.90 -1.79
C PRO A 11 9.34 -3.34 -3.24
N ASP A 12 9.83 -4.55 -3.51
CA ASP A 12 10.10 -5.03 -4.87
C ASP A 12 8.79 -5.19 -5.67
N TYR A 13 7.67 -5.48 -5.01
CA TYR A 13 6.36 -5.62 -5.64
C TYR A 13 5.67 -4.31 -6.00
N VAL A 14 6.14 -3.16 -5.49
CA VAL A 14 5.41 -1.89 -5.65
C VAL A 14 5.24 -1.50 -7.11
N THR A 15 6.26 -1.72 -7.92
CA THR A 15 6.19 -1.38 -9.36
C THR A 15 5.13 -2.23 -10.05
N ASP A 16 5.08 -3.53 -9.76
CA ASP A 16 4.12 -4.46 -10.35
C ASP A 16 2.68 -4.17 -9.87
N ILE A 17 2.50 -3.81 -8.59
CA ILE A 17 1.21 -3.35 -8.05
C ILE A 17 0.73 -2.09 -8.78
N LEU A 18 1.60 -1.12 -8.99
CA LEU A 18 1.24 0.12 -9.69
C LEU A 18 0.95 -0.11 -11.18
N ASP A 19 1.62 -1.07 -11.82
CA ASP A 19 1.29 -1.46 -13.19
C ASP A 19 -0.09 -2.14 -13.24
N GLU A 20 -0.39 -3.05 -12.31
CA GLU A 20 -1.70 -3.67 -12.21
C GLU A 20 -2.82 -2.64 -11.95
N PHE A 21 -2.54 -1.62 -11.13
CA PHE A 21 -3.45 -0.47 -10.95
C PHE A 21 -3.74 0.21 -12.28
N TYR A 22 -2.70 0.51 -13.04
CA TYR A 22 -2.83 1.15 -14.34
C TYR A 22 -3.65 0.29 -15.33
N GLN A 23 -3.38 -1.02 -15.38
CA GLN A 23 -4.11 -1.97 -16.23
C GLN A 23 -5.60 -2.04 -15.87
N ARG A 24 -5.94 -1.94 -14.58
CA ARG A 24 -7.33 -1.93 -14.09
C ARG A 24 -8.01 -0.56 -14.11
N GLY A 25 -7.34 0.47 -14.63
CA GLY A 25 -7.90 1.82 -14.77
C GLY A 25 -7.80 2.69 -13.51
N ILE A 26 -7.05 2.26 -12.49
CA ILE A 26 -6.70 3.07 -11.31
C ILE A 26 -5.53 3.97 -11.70
N ARG A 27 -5.82 5.24 -12.00
CA ARG A 27 -4.84 6.15 -12.63
C ARG A 27 -4.04 7.04 -11.68
N GLY A 28 -4.25 6.94 -10.38
CA GLY A 28 -3.62 7.84 -9.42
C GLY A 28 -3.28 7.16 -8.10
N ALA A 29 -2.00 7.08 -7.82
CA ALA A 29 -1.48 6.70 -6.51
C ALA A 29 -0.22 7.51 -6.19
N THR A 30 0.09 7.65 -4.91
CA THR A 30 1.34 8.23 -4.41
C THR A 30 2.01 7.24 -3.48
N VAL A 31 3.33 7.09 -3.57
CA VAL A 31 4.09 6.14 -2.75
C VAL A 31 4.99 6.89 -1.78
N MET A 32 5.03 6.44 -0.52
CA MET A 32 5.89 6.95 0.54
C MET A 32 6.74 5.83 1.12
N ASP A 33 7.99 6.12 1.43
CA ASP A 33 8.86 5.23 2.19
C ASP A 33 8.42 5.20 3.66
N THR A 34 8.15 4.01 4.18
CA THR A 34 7.76 3.81 5.58
C THR A 34 8.60 2.72 6.24
N THR A 35 8.51 2.62 7.56
CA THR A 35 9.25 1.60 8.32
C THR A 35 8.32 1.01 9.37
N GLY A 36 8.23 -0.32 9.38
CA GLY A 36 7.43 -1.05 10.36
C GLY A 36 8.04 -0.99 11.76
N MET A 37 7.18 -1.03 12.79
CA MET A 37 7.60 -1.03 14.19
C MET A 37 8.56 -2.17 14.52
N ALA A 38 8.37 -3.35 13.92
CA ALA A 38 9.23 -4.51 14.16
C ALA A 38 10.71 -4.22 13.85
N HIS A 39 10.99 -3.46 12.78
CA HIS A 39 12.34 -3.03 12.44
C HIS A 39 12.89 -1.99 13.42
N ILE A 40 12.07 -1.02 13.83
CA ILE A 40 12.49 0.02 14.78
C ILE A 40 12.82 -0.58 16.16
N MET A 41 12.02 -1.54 16.59
CA MET A 41 12.12 -2.17 17.91
C MET A 41 13.03 -3.40 17.94
N ALA A 42 13.68 -3.74 16.82
CA ALA A 42 14.42 -4.99 16.65
C ALA A 42 15.53 -5.20 17.71
N HIS A 43 16.19 -4.13 18.12
CA HIS A 43 17.24 -4.15 19.15
C HIS A 43 16.70 -3.93 20.57
N GLN A 44 15.42 -3.57 20.72
CA GLN A 44 14.81 -3.24 22.02
C GLN A 44 13.92 -4.35 22.55
N VAL A 45 13.31 -5.15 21.68
CA VAL A 45 12.37 -6.21 22.05
C VAL A 45 12.86 -7.55 21.49
N PRO A 46 13.14 -8.57 22.34
CA PRO A 46 13.65 -9.86 21.89
C PRO A 46 12.78 -10.55 20.83
N PHE A 47 11.46 -10.35 20.89
CA PHE A 47 10.51 -10.85 19.90
C PHE A 47 10.79 -10.35 18.47
N PHE A 48 11.34 -9.13 18.32
CA PHE A 48 11.67 -8.54 17.02
C PHE A 48 13.14 -8.69 16.64
N SER A 49 13.94 -9.42 17.42
CA SER A 49 15.38 -9.61 17.16
C SER A 49 15.69 -10.20 15.78
N ARG A 50 14.80 -10.99 15.18
CA ARG A 50 14.95 -11.50 13.80
C ARG A 50 15.05 -10.40 12.74
N PHE A 51 14.53 -9.21 13.04
CA PHE A 51 14.58 -8.04 12.15
C PHE A 51 15.83 -7.18 12.37
N ALA A 52 16.67 -7.52 13.35
CA ALA A 52 17.87 -6.77 13.73
C ALA A 52 19.07 -7.02 12.80
N GLU A 53 19.08 -8.15 12.08
CA GLU A 53 20.15 -8.52 11.14
C GLU A 53 20.15 -7.66 9.86
N PHE A 54 19.06 -6.93 9.60
CA PHE A 54 18.90 -6.05 8.44
C PHE A 54 19.47 -4.64 8.66
N GLY A 55 20.62 -4.50 9.33
CA GLY A 55 21.26 -3.22 9.64
C GLY A 55 21.38 -2.24 8.44
N GLU A 56 21.33 -0.92 8.71
CA GLU A 56 21.42 0.28 7.83
C GLU A 56 20.60 0.33 6.51
N ALA A 57 20.16 -0.79 5.94
CA ALA A 57 19.14 -0.86 4.91
C ALA A 57 17.82 -1.26 5.59
N PRO A 58 17.08 -0.30 6.19
CA PRO A 58 15.88 -0.63 6.95
C PRO A 58 14.89 -1.40 6.07
N GLY A 59 14.11 -2.29 6.69
CA GLY A 59 12.90 -2.84 6.09
C GLY A 59 11.98 -1.72 5.64
N LYS A 60 12.19 -1.28 4.39
CA LYS A 60 11.49 -0.17 3.75
C LYS A 60 10.20 -0.72 3.22
N ASN A 61 9.23 -0.79 4.11
CA ASN A 61 7.85 -0.86 3.66
C ASN A 61 7.60 0.33 2.72
N LYS A 62 6.71 0.12 1.76
CA LYS A 62 6.24 1.17 0.89
C LYS A 62 4.76 1.35 1.14
N THR A 63 4.36 2.58 1.41
CA THR A 63 2.96 2.89 1.61
C THR A 63 2.39 3.57 0.38
N ILE A 64 1.39 2.93 -0.23
CA ILE A 64 0.67 3.41 -1.39
C ILE A 64 -0.59 4.12 -0.91
N PHE A 65 -0.77 5.36 -1.36
CA PHE A 65 -1.93 6.19 -1.13
C PHE A 65 -2.70 6.34 -2.44
N ALA A 66 -3.96 5.96 -2.45
CA ALA A 66 -4.84 6.12 -3.60
C ALA A 66 -6.19 6.68 -3.16
N VAL A 67 -6.75 7.61 -3.93
CA VAL A 67 -8.10 8.11 -3.68
C VAL A 67 -9.07 7.28 -4.52
N VAL A 68 -10.02 6.62 -3.86
CA VAL A 68 -11.05 5.79 -4.51
C VAL A 68 -12.42 6.42 -4.35
N LYS A 69 -13.21 6.48 -5.42
CA LYS A 69 -14.53 7.13 -5.45
C LYS A 69 -15.61 6.22 -4.87
N THR A 70 -15.58 4.92 -5.23
CA THR A 70 -16.59 3.93 -4.86
C THR A 70 -16.00 2.72 -4.13
N ASP A 71 -16.89 1.88 -3.59
CA ASP A 71 -16.51 0.66 -2.90
C ASP A 71 -16.04 -0.44 -3.87
N GLU A 72 -16.54 -0.41 -5.11
CA GLU A 72 -16.09 -1.27 -6.21
C GLU A 72 -14.67 -0.89 -6.66
N GLU A 73 -14.36 0.40 -6.76
CA GLU A 73 -13.00 0.87 -7.05
C GLU A 73 -12.03 0.49 -5.93
N ARG A 74 -12.45 0.62 -4.67
CA ARG A 74 -11.68 0.09 -3.52
C ARG A 74 -11.40 -1.41 -3.69
N ASN A 75 -12.41 -2.21 -4.01
CA ASN A 75 -12.23 -3.66 -4.17
C ASN A 75 -11.26 -3.97 -5.32
N THR A 76 -11.38 -3.24 -6.43
CA THR A 76 -10.47 -3.37 -7.58
C THR A 76 -9.02 -3.09 -7.19
N VAL A 77 -8.78 -2.07 -6.36
CA VAL A 77 -7.45 -1.76 -5.82
C VAL A 77 -6.93 -2.88 -4.92
N VAL A 78 -7.76 -3.42 -4.03
CA VAL A 78 -7.37 -4.53 -3.14
C VAL A 78 -7.04 -5.78 -3.94
N GLU A 79 -7.89 -6.16 -4.89
CA GLU A 79 -7.66 -7.31 -5.76
C GLU A 79 -6.39 -7.16 -6.61
N ALA A 80 -6.08 -5.95 -7.06
CA ALA A 80 -4.84 -5.67 -7.78
C ALA A 80 -3.61 -5.91 -6.91
N ILE A 81 -3.64 -5.49 -5.65
CA ILE A 81 -2.57 -5.76 -4.68
C ILE A 81 -2.45 -7.28 -4.48
N GLU A 82 -3.55 -7.95 -4.17
CA GLU A 82 -3.55 -9.39 -3.85
C GLU A 82 -3.15 -10.28 -5.04
N THR A 83 -3.35 -9.80 -6.28
CA THR A 83 -2.87 -10.48 -7.49
C THR A 83 -1.35 -10.57 -7.53
N ILE A 84 -0.64 -9.58 -6.96
CA ILE A 84 0.82 -9.50 -6.98
C ILE A 84 1.43 -10.16 -5.72
N ILE A 85 0.90 -9.84 -4.54
CA ILE A 85 1.52 -10.22 -3.27
C ILE A 85 0.81 -11.37 -2.52
N GLY A 86 -0.32 -11.84 -3.03
CA GLY A 86 -1.17 -12.84 -2.37
C GLY A 86 -2.18 -12.24 -1.39
N ASP A 87 -2.83 -13.11 -0.62
CA ASP A 87 -3.93 -12.75 0.29
C ASP A 87 -3.44 -11.81 1.42
N LEU A 88 -4.06 -10.64 1.55
CA LEU A 88 -3.75 -9.66 2.60
C LEU A 88 -4.18 -10.11 4.02
N GLY A 89 -4.91 -11.22 4.14
CA GLY A 89 -5.23 -11.89 5.38
C GLY A 89 -4.11 -12.79 5.92
N GLU A 90 -3.11 -13.10 5.10
CA GLU A 90 -1.96 -13.92 5.50
C GLU A 90 -0.85 -13.09 6.19
N SER A 91 0.07 -13.80 6.83
CA SER A 91 1.21 -13.15 7.50
C SER A 91 2.19 -12.56 6.49
N ASP A 92 2.82 -11.43 6.83
CA ASP A 92 3.88 -10.76 6.05
C ASP A 92 3.48 -10.20 4.66
N THR A 93 2.21 -10.19 4.26
CA THR A 93 1.79 -9.63 2.96
C THR A 93 1.61 -8.11 2.99
N GLY A 94 0.96 -7.56 4.02
CA GLY A 94 0.77 -6.12 4.17
C GLY A 94 -0.54 -5.77 4.86
N ILE A 95 -0.99 -4.52 4.72
CA ILE A 95 -2.30 -4.07 5.23
C ILE A 95 -2.91 -3.06 4.26
N ALA A 96 -4.20 -3.20 3.95
CA ALA A 96 -4.98 -2.17 3.27
C ALA A 96 -6.05 -1.60 4.21
N ILE A 97 -6.06 -0.28 4.39
CA ILE A 97 -7.08 0.44 5.16
C ILE A 97 -7.66 1.59 4.35
N THR A 98 -8.85 2.05 4.76
CA THR A 98 -9.47 3.23 4.13
C THR A 98 -9.90 4.25 5.17
N LEU A 99 -9.77 5.54 4.83
CA LEU A 99 -10.29 6.67 5.60
C LEU A 99 -11.32 7.44 4.78
N PRO A 100 -12.44 7.89 5.37
CA PRO A 100 -13.38 8.75 4.66
C PRO A 100 -12.71 10.09 4.32
N ILE A 101 -12.94 10.58 3.10
CA ILE A 101 -12.49 11.92 2.69
C ILE A 101 -13.71 12.85 2.67
N ASP A 102 -13.67 13.89 3.49
CA ASP A 102 -14.66 14.96 3.54
C ASP A 102 -14.41 16.03 2.47
N TYR A 103 -13.14 16.32 2.17
CA TYR A 103 -12.72 17.31 1.17
C TYR A 103 -11.51 16.86 0.35
N CYS A 104 -11.56 17.06 -0.97
CA CYS A 104 -10.43 16.85 -1.88
C CYS A 104 -10.46 17.89 -3.00
N LYS A 105 -9.27 18.39 -3.39
CA LYS A 105 -9.08 19.29 -4.52
C LYS A 105 -7.85 18.85 -5.30
N GLY A 106 -7.90 19.00 -6.64
CA GLY A 106 -6.79 18.61 -7.51
C GLY A 106 -6.78 17.13 -7.88
N LEU A 107 -7.84 16.38 -7.53
CA LEU A 107 -8.10 15.06 -8.09
C LEU A 107 -8.35 15.25 -9.60
N GLY A 108 -7.35 14.95 -10.43
CA GLY A 108 -7.45 15.11 -11.88
C GLY A 108 -8.66 14.36 -12.44
N LYS A 109 -9.28 14.89 -13.51
CA LYS A 109 -10.33 14.13 -14.22
C LYS A 109 -9.68 12.92 -14.88
N ILE A 110 -10.02 11.73 -14.40
CA ILE A 110 -9.71 10.47 -15.08
C ILE A 110 -10.53 10.48 -16.38
N LYS A 111 -9.87 10.57 -17.54
CA LYS A 111 -10.52 10.43 -18.86
C LYS A 111 -11.26 9.08 -18.90
N GLY A 112 -12.60 9.12 -18.88
CA GLY A 112 -13.49 7.95 -18.79
C GLY A 112 -14.85 8.22 -18.13
N ASP A 113 -15.02 9.36 -17.44
CA ASP A 113 -16.31 9.80 -16.88
C ASP A 113 -17.21 10.53 -17.91
N GLU A 114 -17.25 10.07 -19.17
CA GLU A 114 -18.24 10.47 -20.19
C GLU A 114 -19.15 9.28 -20.57
#